data_AF-A0A1C9JBB1-F1
#
_entry.id   AF-A0A1C9JBB1-F1
#
_cell.length_a   1.000
_cell.length_b   1.000
_cell.length_c   1.000
_cell.angle_alpha   90.00
_cell.angle_beta   90.00
_cell.angle_gamma   90.00
#
_symmetry.space_group_name_H-M   'P 1'
#
loop_
_entity.id
_entity.type
_entity.pdbx_description
1 polymer ?
#
loop_
_entity_poly.entity_id
_entity_poly.type
_entity_poly.pdbx_seq_one_letter_code
_entity_poly.pdbx_strand_id
1 'polypeptide(L)'
;MNRYYSFIRECRKKSYPSYLYLETHHIKPKFMGIDNSPSNLIELSFEDHIIAHLLRFIAFRDKRDWSAYNLMRGFSSEGWKSLRQIGAKTTHEILRKKKKHFWDPNFQKKMAKRSVERKDAILIRREGGKKGGQQTQKNKIIRSTDRFLFVHESSIQVYIFNCETGGDV
;
A
#
# COMPACT_ATOMS: atom_id res chain seq x y z
N MET A 1 21.02 -15.36 15.17
CA MET A 1 19.82 -14.77 14.53
C MET A 1 18.59 -15.51 15.06
N ASN A 2 17.57 -14.81 15.56
CA ASN A 2 16.40 -15.48 16.16
C ASN A 2 15.56 -16.20 15.09
N ARG A 3 14.69 -17.14 15.52
CA ARG A 3 13.85 -17.94 14.62
C ARG A 3 12.94 -17.09 13.73
N TYR A 4 12.47 -15.94 14.23
CA TYR A 4 11.65 -15.00 13.46
C TYR A 4 12.39 -14.46 12.23
N TYR A 5 13.60 -13.93 12.40
CA TYR A 5 14.35 -13.39 11.25
C TYR A 5 14.78 -14.49 10.27
N SER A 6 15.06 -15.71 10.74
CA SER A 6 15.29 -16.85 9.86
C SER A 6 14.06 -17.16 8.99
N PHE A 7 12.88 -17.20 9.61
CA PHE A 7 11.61 -17.40 8.91
C PHE A 7 11.32 -16.30 7.87
N ILE A 8 11.51 -15.03 8.23
CA ILE A 8 11.35 -13.92 7.28
C ILE A 8 12.29 -14.06 6.08
N ARG A 9 13.53 -14.50 6.29
CA ARG A 9 14.49 -14.74 5.20
C ARG A 9 14.06 -15.89 4.30
N GLU A 10 13.41 -16.91 4.84
CA GLU A 10 12.84 -18.01 4.06
C GLU A 10 11.63 -17.54 3.25
N CYS A 11 10.70 -16.79 3.85
CA CYS A 11 9.56 -16.19 3.15
C CYS A 11 9.98 -15.31 1.98
N ARG A 12 11.08 -14.55 2.10
CA ARG A 12 11.63 -13.75 0.97
C ARG A 12 12.06 -14.58 -0.24
N LYS A 13 12.32 -15.87 -0.06
CA LYS A 13 12.70 -16.79 -1.13
C LYS A 13 11.50 -17.55 -1.68
N LYS A 14 10.34 -17.50 -1.01
CA LYS A 14 9.13 -18.17 -1.48
C LYS A 14 8.57 -17.41 -2.68
N SER A 15 8.08 -18.17 -3.66
CA SER A 15 7.22 -17.66 -4.71
C SER A 15 5.79 -18.07 -4.36
N TYR A 16 4.93 -17.09 -4.08
CA TYR A 16 3.52 -17.35 -3.83
C TYR A 16 2.77 -17.36 -5.17
N PRO A 17 1.78 -18.26 -5.34
CA PRO A 17 0.93 -18.24 -6.53
C PRO A 17 0.24 -16.88 -6.72
N SER A 18 0.13 -16.41 -7.95
CA SER A 18 -0.43 -15.08 -8.26
C SER A 18 -1.90 -14.91 -7.87
N TYR A 19 -2.64 -16.01 -7.74
CA TYR A 19 -4.04 -16.00 -7.30
C TYR A 19 -4.19 -15.96 -5.77
N LEU A 20 -3.09 -16.14 -5.02
CA LEU A 20 -3.14 -16.19 -3.57
C LEU A 20 -3.29 -14.77 -3.00
N TYR A 21 -4.15 -14.64 -2.00
CA TYR A 21 -4.27 -13.41 -1.25
C TYR A 21 -3.05 -13.22 -0.33
N LEU A 22 -2.29 -12.14 -0.55
CA LEU A 22 -1.13 -11.78 0.26
C LEU A 22 -1.42 -10.61 1.19
N GLU A 23 -0.74 -10.60 2.33
CA GLU A 23 -0.80 -9.55 3.32
C GLU A 23 0.56 -8.89 3.51
N THR A 24 0.57 -7.56 3.59
CA THR A 24 1.77 -6.83 3.95
C THR A 24 2.04 -6.98 5.45
N HIS A 25 3.19 -7.55 5.80
CA HIS A 25 3.71 -7.65 7.14
C HIS A 25 4.89 -6.70 7.35
N HIS A 26 4.86 -5.93 8.44
CA HIS A 26 6.04 -5.18 8.90
C HIS A 26 7.00 -6.13 9.60
N ILE A 27 8.24 -6.25 9.12
CA ILE A 27 9.29 -7.08 9.75
C ILE A 27 9.62 -6.54 11.15
N LYS A 28 9.73 -5.23 11.27
CA LYS A 28 9.76 -4.54 12.56
C LYS A 28 8.53 -3.64 12.67
N PRO A 29 7.68 -3.82 13.70
CA PRO A 29 6.41 -3.14 13.76
C PRO A 29 6.55 -1.63 13.97
N LYS A 30 5.64 -0.87 13.36
CA LYS A 30 5.66 0.60 13.33
C LYS A 30 5.68 1.27 14.72
N PHE A 31 5.08 0.64 15.72
CA PHE A 31 5.09 1.17 17.09
C PHE A 31 6.50 1.24 17.71
N MET A 32 7.50 0.59 17.12
CA MET A 32 8.90 0.72 17.50
C MET A 32 9.59 1.94 16.84
N GLY A 33 8.81 2.86 16.23
CA GLY A 33 9.34 4.06 15.58
C GLY A 33 9.90 3.82 14.18
N ILE A 34 9.67 2.64 13.60
CA ILE A 34 10.20 2.27 12.28
C ILE A 34 9.20 2.64 11.18
N ASP A 35 9.74 3.07 10.04
CA ASP A 35 8.99 3.54 8.90
C ASP A 35 8.37 2.39 8.07
N ASN A 36 7.62 2.79 7.04
CA ASN A 36 7.05 1.90 6.04
C ASN A 36 8.01 1.70 4.86
N SER A 37 9.33 1.74 5.10
CA SER A 37 10.29 1.52 4.03
C SER A 37 10.08 0.15 3.38
N PRO A 38 10.24 0.02 2.05
CA PRO A 38 10.06 -1.27 1.37
C PRO A 38 10.93 -2.40 1.95
N SER A 39 12.09 -2.06 2.53
CA SER A 39 12.99 -3.03 3.18
C SER A 39 12.43 -3.60 4.49
N ASN A 40 11.50 -2.89 5.15
CA ASN A 40 10.81 -3.31 6.37
C ASN A 40 9.45 -3.97 6.10
N LEU A 41 9.01 -4.02 4.84
CA LEU A 41 7.77 -4.67 4.43
C LEU A 41 8.06 -5.98 3.71
N ILE A 42 7.17 -6.95 3.88
CA ILE A 42 7.18 -8.21 3.14
C ILE A 42 5.74 -8.63 2.89
N GLU A 43 5.47 -9.18 1.71
CA GLU A 43 4.19 -9.81 1.40
C GLU A 43 4.24 -11.29 1.81
N LEU A 44 3.27 -11.72 2.59
CA LEU A 44 3.16 -13.09 3.11
C LEU A 44 1.79 -13.66 2.75
N SER A 45 1.70 -14.98 2.60
CA SER A 45 0.38 -15.62 2.68
C SER A 45 -0.24 -15.39 4.06
N PHE A 46 -1.56 -15.54 4.17
CA PHE A 46 -2.24 -15.39 5.44
C PHE A 46 -1.68 -16.34 6.52
N GLU A 47 -1.37 -17.58 6.16
CA GLU A 47 -0.78 -18.59 7.04
C GLU A 47 0.62 -18.20 7.49
N ASP A 48 1.47 -17.76 6.56
CA ASP A 48 2.82 -17.29 6.89
C ASP A 48 2.77 -16.03 7.76
N HIS A 49 1.77 -15.17 7.59
CA HIS A 49 1.58 -13.98 8.42
C HIS A 49 1.21 -14.34 9.86
N ILE A 50 0.35 -15.35 10.07
CA ILE A 50 0.03 -15.90 11.40
C ILE A 50 1.30 -16.41 12.07
N ILE A 51 2.11 -17.19 11.34
CA ILE A 51 3.37 -17.75 11.85
C ILE A 51 4.36 -16.62 12.18
N ALA A 52 4.46 -15.59 11.35
CA ALA A 52 5.31 -14.44 11.58
C ALA A 52 4.98 -13.76 12.92
N HIS A 53 3.70 -13.53 13.22
CA HIS A 53 3.27 -12.97 14.50
C HIS A 53 3.61 -13.87 15.70
N LEU A 54 3.40 -15.19 15.59
CA LEU A 54 3.77 -16.13 16.64
C LEU A 54 5.28 -16.10 16.92
N LEU A 55 6.10 -16.22 15.87
CA LEU A 55 7.56 -16.23 16.00
C LEU A 55 8.09 -14.90 16.54
N ARG A 56 7.49 -13.78 16.14
CA ARG A 56 7.85 -12.46 16.67
C ARG A 56 7.50 -12.34 18.15
N PHE A 57 6.32 -12.82 18.57
CA PHE A 57 5.98 -12.90 19.99
C PHE A 57 6.96 -13.76 20.78
N ILE A 58 7.34 -14.94 20.27
CA ILE A 58 8.32 -15.81 20.94
C ILE A 58 9.67 -15.08 21.10
N ALA A 59 10.10 -14.33 20.09
CA ALA A 59 11.38 -13.63 20.08
C ALA A 59 11.41 -12.38 20.97
N PHE A 60 10.33 -11.60 21.03
CA PHE A 60 10.33 -10.27 21.65
C PHE A 60 9.31 -10.09 22.78
N ARG A 61 8.43 -11.08 23.02
CA ARG A 61 7.41 -11.10 24.07
C ARG A 61 6.42 -9.92 24.06
N ASP A 62 6.22 -9.32 22.89
CA ASP A 62 5.27 -8.23 22.73
C ASP A 62 3.83 -8.74 22.69
N LYS A 63 3.00 -8.29 23.64
CA LYS A 63 1.60 -8.73 23.76
C LYS A 63 0.76 -8.40 22.51
N ARG A 64 1.13 -7.38 21.72
CA ARG A 64 0.41 -7.04 20.48
C ARG A 64 0.58 -8.11 19.41
N ASP A 65 1.74 -8.76 19.36
CA ASP A 65 1.97 -9.91 18.47
C ASP A 65 1.19 -11.13 18.91
N TRP A 66 1.11 -11.36 20.21
CA TRP A 66 0.28 -12.43 20.76
C TRP A 66 -1.21 -12.21 20.45
N SER A 67 -1.70 -10.98 20.60
CA SER A 67 -3.08 -10.63 20.22
C SER A 67 -3.33 -10.82 18.73
N ALA A 68 -2.42 -10.39 17.86
CA ALA A 68 -2.54 -10.58 16.42
C ALA A 68 -2.58 -12.07 16.04
N TYR A 69 -1.66 -12.88 16.58
CA TYR A 69 -1.64 -14.32 16.38
C TYR A 69 -2.97 -14.98 16.79
N ASN A 70 -3.46 -14.70 18.01
CA ASN A 70 -4.70 -15.30 18.50
C ASN A 70 -5.94 -14.84 17.73
N LEU A 71 -5.97 -13.59 17.30
CA LEU A 71 -7.06 -13.08 16.46
C LEU A 71 -7.08 -13.79 15.11
N MET A 72 -5.93 -13.94 14.45
CA MET A 72 -5.87 -14.44 13.08
C MET A 72 -6.00 -15.96 12.99
N ARG A 73 -5.40 -16.72 13.92
CA ARG A 73 -5.35 -18.20 13.87
C ARG A 73 -6.71 -18.91 13.89
N GLY A 74 -7.77 -18.20 14.24
CA GLY A 74 -9.14 -18.73 14.27
C GLY A 74 -9.89 -18.61 12.94
N PHE A 75 -9.29 -18.01 11.91
CA PHE A 75 -9.94 -17.76 10.63
C PHE A 75 -9.25 -18.52 9.49
N SER A 76 -9.99 -18.75 8.40
CA SER A 76 -9.40 -19.00 7.08
C SER A 76 -9.00 -17.68 6.41
N SER A 77 -8.17 -17.75 5.36
CA SER A 77 -7.78 -16.59 4.55
C SER A 77 -9.00 -15.84 4.00
N GLU A 78 -9.99 -16.56 3.49
CA GLU A 78 -11.23 -16.02 2.93
C GLU A 78 -12.10 -15.40 4.04
N GLY A 79 -12.23 -16.07 5.18
CA GLY A 79 -12.99 -15.57 6.32
C GLY A 79 -12.40 -14.28 6.88
N TRP A 80 -11.08 -14.23 7.03
CA TRP A 80 -10.35 -13.04 7.46
C TRP A 80 -10.48 -11.87 6.48
N LYS A 81 -10.35 -12.16 5.18
CA LYS A 81 -10.56 -11.17 4.12
C LYS A 81 -11.97 -10.60 4.15
N SER A 82 -12.99 -11.45 4.26
CA SER A 82 -14.39 -11.04 4.36
C SER A 82 -14.65 -10.18 5.59
N LEU A 83 -14.16 -10.61 6.76
CA LEU A 83 -14.30 -9.86 8.02
C LEU A 83 -13.74 -8.44 7.90
N ARG A 84 -12.55 -8.27 7.32
CA ARG A 84 -11.96 -6.94 7.13
C ARG A 84 -12.73 -6.08 6.14
N GLN A 85 -13.20 -6.65 5.04
CA GLN A 85 -13.98 -5.92 4.04
C GLN A 85 -15.30 -5.40 4.63
N ILE A 86 -16.03 -6.28 5.32
CA ILE A 86 -17.28 -5.93 5.99
C ILE A 86 -17.02 -4.91 7.10
N GLY A 87 -16.02 -5.15 7.95
CA GLY A 87 -15.64 -4.25 9.04
C GLY A 87 -15.26 -2.85 8.56
N ALA A 88 -14.54 -2.75 7.44
CA ALA A 88 -14.20 -1.48 6.81
C ALA A 88 -15.46 -0.73 6.32
N LYS A 89 -16.38 -1.43 5.65
CA LYS A 89 -17.65 -0.86 5.17
C LYS A 89 -18.53 -0.38 6.34
N THR A 90 -18.72 -1.21 7.36
CA THR A 90 -19.50 -0.85 8.54
C THR A 90 -18.89 0.34 9.28
N THR A 91 -17.56 0.35 9.46
CA THR A 91 -16.86 1.49 10.07
C THR A 91 -17.07 2.77 9.27
N HIS A 92 -16.95 2.69 7.95
CA HIS A 92 -17.17 3.81 7.06
C HIS A 92 -18.60 4.39 7.21
N GLU A 93 -19.62 3.55 7.25
CA GLU A 93 -21.01 3.97 7.45
C GLU A 93 -21.24 4.62 8.81
N ILE A 94 -20.66 4.07 9.88
CA ILE A 94 -20.72 4.65 11.24
C ILE A 94 -20.07 6.03 11.25
N LEU A 95 -18.88 6.16 10.68
CA LEU A 95 -18.16 7.44 10.61
C LEU A 95 -18.94 8.47 9.78
N ARG A 96 -19.61 8.05 8.71
CA ARG A 96 -20.49 8.89 7.89
C ARG A 96 -21.67 9.42 8.69
N LYS A 97 -22.41 8.52 9.36
CA LYS A 97 -23.57 8.89 10.20
C LYS A 97 -23.16 9.84 11.33
N LYS A 98 -21.99 9.62 11.93
CA LYS A 98 -21.43 10.46 13.00
C LYS A 98 -20.75 11.74 12.51
N LYS A 99 -20.67 11.98 11.18
CA LYS A 99 -19.94 13.10 10.56
C LYS A 99 -18.53 13.26 11.14
N LYS A 100 -17.77 12.16 11.20
CA LYS A 100 -16.39 12.12 11.74
C LYS A 100 -15.36 11.86 10.65
N HIS A 101 -14.11 12.25 10.93
CA HIS A 101 -12.95 12.04 10.05
C HIS A 101 -13.17 12.59 8.64
N PHE A 102 -13.16 11.73 7.62
CA PHE A 102 -13.42 12.13 6.24
C PHE A 102 -14.76 12.86 6.09
N TRP A 103 -15.74 12.56 6.94
CA TRP A 103 -17.07 13.17 6.89
C TRP A 103 -17.21 14.43 7.77
N ASP A 104 -16.11 14.90 8.37
CA ASP A 104 -16.02 16.13 9.14
C ASP A 104 -15.25 17.20 8.35
N PRO A 105 -15.86 18.33 7.95
CA PRO A 105 -15.18 19.39 7.22
C PRO A 105 -13.97 19.99 7.95
N ASN A 106 -14.03 20.10 9.29
CA ASN A 106 -12.92 20.63 10.08
C ASN A 106 -11.72 19.66 10.06
N PHE A 107 -12.00 18.36 10.14
CA PHE A 107 -10.98 17.33 9.98
C PHE A 107 -10.37 17.36 8.57
N GLN A 108 -11.19 17.48 7.52
CA GLN A 108 -10.69 17.60 6.15
C GLN A 108 -9.76 18.80 5.99
N LYS A 109 -10.16 19.98 6.50
CA LYS A 109 -9.33 21.21 6.47
C LYS A 109 -7.99 20.99 7.19
N LYS A 110 -8.02 20.35 8.37
CA LYS A 110 -6.80 20.00 9.13
C LYS A 110 -5.88 19.06 8.35
N MET A 111 -6.43 18.02 7.72
CA MET A 111 -5.64 17.06 6.94
C MET A 111 -5.07 17.69 5.67
N ALA A 112 -5.84 18.56 4.99
CA ALA A 112 -5.37 19.33 3.84
C ALA A 112 -4.19 20.22 4.20
N LYS A 113 -4.30 20.99 5.30
CA LYS A 113 -3.21 21.83 5.81
C LYS A 113 -1.95 21.00 6.09
N ARG A 114 -2.09 19.90 6.83
CA ARG A 114 -0.99 18.97 7.13
C ARG A 114 -0.32 18.42 5.86
N SER A 115 -1.11 18.12 4.83
CA SER A 115 -0.60 17.62 3.54
C SER A 115 0.22 18.68 2.79
N VAL A 116 -0.19 19.95 2.85
CA VAL A 116 0.54 21.07 2.22
C VAL A 116 1.84 21.38 2.95
N GLU A 117 1.84 21.31 4.29
CA GLU A 117 3.00 21.64 5.13
C GLU A 117 4.13 20.60 5.10
N ARG A 118 3.94 19.44 4.45
CA ARG A 118 5.01 18.45 4.37
C ARG A 118 6.13 18.93 3.47
N LYS A 119 7.39 18.70 3.88
CA LYS A 119 8.57 19.03 3.08
C LYS A 119 8.59 18.31 1.72
N ASP A 120 8.04 17.11 1.66
CA ASP A 120 7.96 16.25 0.47
C ASP A 120 6.68 16.44 -0.35
N ALA A 121 5.84 17.44 -0.03
CA ALA A 121 4.50 17.53 -0.58
C ALA A 121 4.46 17.74 -2.11
N ILE A 122 5.41 18.49 -2.67
CA ILE A 122 5.53 18.69 -4.13
C ILE A 122 5.86 17.37 -4.81
N LEU A 123 6.85 16.63 -4.29
CA LEU A 123 7.27 15.34 -4.83
C LEU A 123 6.13 14.33 -4.80
N ILE A 124 5.43 14.20 -3.67
CA ILE A 124 4.30 13.27 -3.53
C ILE A 124 3.18 13.61 -4.52
N ARG A 125 2.83 14.90 -4.68
CA ARG A 125 1.79 15.31 -5.64
C ARG A 125 2.19 15.03 -7.07
N ARG A 126 3.45 15.28 -7.43
CA ARG A 126 4.00 14.96 -8.76
C ARG A 126 3.89 13.46 -9.04
N GLU A 127 4.39 12.63 -8.14
CA GLU A 127 4.38 11.17 -8.29
C GLU A 127 2.96 10.60 -8.29
N GLY A 128 2.09 11.09 -7.41
CA GLY A 128 0.67 10.71 -7.37
C GLY A 128 -0.08 11.11 -8.63
N GLY A 129 0.15 12.33 -9.13
CA GLY A 129 -0.44 12.84 -10.37
C GLY A 129 0.01 12.03 -11.59
N LYS A 130 1.31 11.72 -11.70
CA LYS A 130 1.84 10.84 -12.75
C LYS A 130 1.18 9.47 -12.73
N LYS A 131 1.17 8.79 -11.58
CA LYS A 131 0.54 7.46 -11.44
C LYS A 131 -0.95 7.49 -11.78
N GLY A 132 -1.67 8.51 -11.32
CA GLY A 132 -3.09 8.70 -11.62
C GLY A 132 -3.34 8.96 -13.11
N GLY A 133 -2.51 9.79 -13.75
CA GLY A 133 -2.54 10.06 -15.18
C GLY A 133 -2.30 8.79 -15.99
N GLN A 134 -1.19 8.10 -15.73
CA GLN A 134 -0.86 6.81 -16.37
C GLN A 134 -2.01 5.82 -16.25
N GLN A 135 -2.56 5.63 -15.05
CA GLN A 135 -3.68 4.71 -14.84
C GLN A 135 -4.95 5.14 -15.58
N THR A 136 -5.22 6.44 -15.69
CA THR A 136 -6.39 6.99 -16.41
C THR A 136 -6.27 6.80 -17.92
N GLN A 137 -5.06 6.88 -18.46
CA GLN A 137 -4.79 6.70 -19.89
C GLN A 137 -4.42 5.27 -20.27
N LYS A 138 -4.19 4.40 -19.29
CA LYS A 138 -3.93 2.97 -19.49
C LYS A 138 -5.03 2.35 -20.35
N ASN A 139 -4.62 1.66 -21.42
CA ASN A 139 -5.50 1.03 -22.42
C ASN A 139 -6.36 2.00 -23.25
N LYS A 140 -6.14 3.32 -23.17
CA LYS A 140 -6.74 4.23 -24.15
C LYS A 140 -5.93 4.19 -25.44
N ILE A 141 -6.64 4.02 -26.54
CA ILE A 141 -6.10 4.02 -27.89
C ILE A 141 -5.70 5.45 -28.24
N ILE A 142 -4.44 5.64 -28.64
CA ILE A 142 -3.97 6.88 -29.27
C ILE A 142 -4.39 6.86 -30.73
N ARG A 143 -5.04 7.93 -31.18
CA ARG A 143 -5.47 8.11 -32.57
C ARG A 143 -4.55 9.07 -33.30
N SER A 144 -4.50 8.96 -34.62
CA SER A 144 -3.77 9.90 -35.47
C SER A 144 -4.26 11.36 -35.38
N THR A 145 -5.47 11.56 -34.87
CA THR A 145 -6.07 12.89 -34.64
C THR A 145 -5.66 13.52 -33.31
N ASP A 146 -5.08 12.74 -32.38
CA ASP A 146 -4.72 13.24 -31.06
C ASP A 146 -3.52 14.17 -31.17
N ARG A 147 -3.58 15.29 -30.43
CA ARG A 147 -2.53 16.31 -30.42
C ARG A 147 -1.88 16.37 -29.06
N PHE A 148 -0.56 16.19 -29.03
CA PHE A 148 0.25 16.25 -27.82
C PHE A 148 1.18 17.46 -27.89
N LEU A 149 1.25 18.23 -26.80
CA LEU A 149 2.15 19.36 -26.67
C LEU A 149 3.34 18.96 -25.82
N PHE A 150 4.53 19.05 -26.38
CA PHE A 150 5.78 18.81 -25.68
C PHE A 150 6.52 20.13 -25.50
N VAL A 151 7.02 20.38 -24.30
CA VAL A 151 7.80 21.57 -23.96
C VAL A 151 9.16 21.12 -23.47
N HIS A 152 10.23 21.65 -24.08
CA HIS A 152 11.61 21.26 -23.84
C HIS A 152 12.52 22.49 -23.66
N GLU A 153 13.42 22.40 -22.69
CA GLU A 153 14.27 23.51 -22.20
C GLU A 153 15.60 23.70 -22.97
N SER A 154 15.69 23.27 -24.24
CA SER A 154 16.77 23.54 -25.23
C SER A 154 17.62 22.33 -25.65
N SER A 155 17.30 21.76 -26.81
CA SER A 155 18.20 21.18 -27.84
C SER A 155 17.34 20.48 -28.90
N ILE A 156 17.82 20.42 -30.16
CA ILE A 156 17.17 19.62 -31.20
C ILE A 156 17.50 18.15 -30.91
N GLN A 157 16.49 17.38 -30.54
CA GLN A 157 16.59 15.94 -30.35
C GLN A 157 15.54 15.24 -31.23
N VAL A 158 15.92 14.10 -31.80
CA VAL A 158 14.99 13.22 -32.51
C VAL A 158 14.35 12.31 -31.48
N TYR A 159 13.03 12.36 -31.36
CA TYR A 159 12.27 11.53 -30.44
C TYR A 159 11.48 10.47 -31.22
N ILE A 160 11.69 9.20 -30.88
CA ILE A 160 10.91 8.08 -31.40
C ILE A 160 9.94 7.66 -30.29
N PHE A 161 8.64 7.81 -30.55
CA PHE A 161 7.58 7.42 -29.62
C PHE A 161 7.20 5.96 -29.86
N ASN A 162 7.81 5.06 -29.07
CA ASN A 162 7.36 3.67 -28.96
C ASN A 162 6.38 3.56 -27.78
N CYS A 163 5.14 3.96 -27.99
CA CYS A 163 4.06 3.83 -27.02
C CYS A 163 2.95 2.92 -27.58
N GLU A 164 2.51 1.96 -26.77
CA GLU A 164 1.42 1.05 -27.14
C GLU A 164 0.06 1.59 -26.65
N THR A 165 0.06 2.43 -25.61
CA THR A 165 -1.16 3.05 -25.07
C THR A 165 -0.93 4.50 -24.68
N GLY A 166 -2.03 5.25 -24.48
CA GLY A 166 -1.97 6.62 -23.93
C GLY A 166 -1.38 6.71 -22.52
N GLY A 167 -1.15 5.60 -21.81
CA GLY A 167 -0.48 5.59 -20.51
C GLY A 167 1.01 5.91 -20.57
N ASP A 168 1.62 5.76 -21.75
CA ASP A 168 3.06 5.96 -21.98
C ASP A 168 3.40 7.39 -22.45
N VAL A 169 2.37 8.22 -22.68
CA VAL A 169 2.45 9.61 -23.18
C VAL A 169 1.95 10.58 -22.11
#